data_AF-A0A6L4ZLG3-F1
#
_entry.id   AF-A0A6L4ZLG3-F1
#
_cell.length_a   1.000
_cell.length_b   1.000
_cell.length_c   1.000
_cell.angle_alpha   90.00
_cell.angle_beta   90.00
_cell.angle_gamma   90.00
#
_symmetry.space_group_name_H-M   'P 1'
#
loop_
_entity.id
_entity.type
_entity.pdbx_description
1 polymer ?
#
loop_
_entity_poly.entity_id
_entity_poly.type
_entity_poly.pdbx_seq_one_letter_code
_entity_poly.pdbx_strand_id
1 'polypeptide(L)'
;MKKIKTVGLALLLASTLSLPIPIISKADNTMNSPDEIQKQFPWIKEATSELEKELIAKYGETERSRLERGIKQVASFWRSEDGDKEVFQGFVKSNFAGNKETLDQLFKRFEQNLEQLDGHMHEINREFRNQSDLDVGAIMSFDDMFAGYDPSAHVIDDFFKNKLAFTVILNFPLTTLDQRLTEGEKWSRREWAEARLAQRFSKRIPSSVNLDIAKASSEGERYISEYNIWMHHLVDDKSERIFPSKLRLLSHWNLRDEIKANYSDKGATALAKQKTIQRVMEPMKLDQLRLKIMMEQLRR
;
A
#
# COMPACT_ATOMS: atom_id res chain seq x y z
N MET A 1 -18.03 -8.12 66.43
CA MET A 1 -18.61 -7.21 65.41
C MET A 1 -17.49 -6.27 64.98
N LYS A 2 -17.02 -6.08 63.75
CA LYS A 2 -17.40 -6.44 62.36
C LYS A 2 -16.10 -6.75 61.62
N LYS A 3 -16.05 -7.83 60.84
CA LYS A 3 -14.98 -8.11 59.85
C LYS A 3 -15.18 -7.20 58.64
N ILE A 4 -14.14 -6.52 58.16
CA ILE A 4 -14.16 -5.85 56.85
C ILE A 4 -13.33 -6.70 55.89
N LYS A 5 -13.97 -7.05 54.77
CA LYS A 5 -13.49 -7.94 53.72
C LYS A 5 -12.50 -7.24 52.80
N THR A 6 -11.57 -8.05 52.31
CA THR A 6 -10.71 -7.88 51.14
C THR A 6 -11.48 -7.35 49.91
N VAL A 7 -10.90 -6.43 49.16
CA VAL A 7 -11.18 -6.25 47.73
C VAL A 7 -9.85 -6.21 47.00
N GLY A 8 -9.48 -7.35 46.42
CA GLY A 8 -8.40 -7.44 45.45
C GLY A 8 -8.86 -6.83 44.13
N LEU A 9 -8.05 -5.93 43.58
CA LEU A 9 -8.26 -5.32 42.27
C LEU A 9 -7.93 -6.38 41.20
N ALA A 10 -8.97 -6.98 40.62
CA ALA A 10 -8.82 -7.92 39.51
C ALA A 10 -8.51 -7.14 38.23
N LEU A 11 -7.32 -7.33 37.68
CA LEU A 11 -6.99 -6.96 36.30
C LEU A 11 -7.85 -7.81 35.35
N LEU A 12 -8.80 -7.19 34.67
CA LEU A 12 -9.48 -7.77 33.52
C LEU A 12 -8.59 -7.59 32.29
N LEU A 13 -7.76 -8.59 32.02
CA LEU A 13 -7.09 -8.79 30.73
C LEU A 13 -8.15 -9.24 29.73
N ALA A 14 -8.62 -8.31 28.89
CA ALA A 14 -9.36 -8.64 27.69
C ALA A 14 -8.38 -9.26 26.68
N SER A 15 -8.25 -10.59 26.72
CA SER A 15 -7.56 -11.35 25.69
C SER A 15 -8.39 -11.33 24.41
N THR A 16 -8.07 -10.42 23.49
CA THR A 16 -8.50 -10.56 22.11
C THR A 16 -7.81 -11.82 21.56
N LEU A 17 -8.59 -12.88 21.33
CA LEU A 17 -8.13 -14.02 20.56
C LEU A 17 -7.80 -13.52 19.15
N SER A 18 -6.52 -13.24 18.90
CA SER A 18 -5.97 -13.19 17.55
C SER A 18 -6.04 -14.61 17.00
N LEU A 19 -7.06 -14.87 16.18
CA LEU A 19 -7.08 -16.05 15.34
C LEU A 19 -5.83 -15.98 14.45
N PRO A 20 -5.03 -17.05 14.35
CA PRO A 20 -3.88 -17.05 13.46
C PRO A 20 -4.38 -16.84 12.04
N ILE A 21 -4.02 -15.71 11.44
CA ILE A 21 -4.15 -15.49 10.01
C ILE A 21 -3.40 -16.67 9.37
N PRO A 22 -4.07 -17.56 8.62
CA PRO A 22 -3.35 -18.58 7.88
C PRO A 22 -2.38 -17.83 6.97
N ILE A 23 -1.09 -18.11 7.14
CA ILE A 23 -0.06 -17.68 6.21
C ILE A 23 -0.48 -18.28 4.87
N ILE A 24 -1.14 -17.48 4.05
CA ILE A 24 -1.39 -17.81 2.65
C ILE A 24 0.00 -18.12 2.10
N SER A 25 0.15 -19.36 1.67
CA SER A 25 1.31 -19.90 0.98
C SER A 25 2.01 -18.80 0.18
N LYS A 26 3.35 -18.73 0.30
CA LYS A 26 4.27 -17.99 -0.58
C LYS A 26 3.73 -18.00 -2.03
N ALA A 27 2.87 -17.05 -2.35
CA ALA A 27 2.57 -16.71 -3.71
C ALA A 27 3.65 -15.69 -4.01
N ASP A 28 4.68 -16.12 -4.73
CA ASP A 28 5.70 -15.19 -5.20
C ASP A 28 4.97 -14.17 -6.09
N ASN A 29 4.77 -12.99 -5.51
CA ASN A 29 4.08 -11.86 -6.15
C ASN A 29 5.04 -11.08 -7.06
N THR A 30 6.26 -11.59 -7.20
CA THR A 30 7.35 -11.10 -8.05
C THR A 30 7.54 -12.04 -9.24
N MET A 31 8.33 -11.63 -10.23
CA MET A 31 8.67 -12.48 -11.38
C MET A 31 9.20 -13.84 -10.91
N ASN A 32 8.62 -14.92 -11.45
CA ASN A 32 9.13 -16.27 -11.27
C ASN A 32 10.52 -16.39 -11.92
N SER A 33 11.40 -17.18 -11.32
CA SER A 33 12.70 -17.46 -11.94
C SER A 33 12.52 -18.34 -13.19
N PRO A 34 13.43 -18.27 -14.18
CA PRO A 34 13.36 -19.10 -15.38
C PRO A 34 13.24 -20.61 -15.08
N ASP A 35 13.91 -21.09 -14.03
CA ASP A 35 13.88 -22.50 -13.64
C ASP A 35 12.52 -22.90 -13.06
N GLU A 36 11.90 -22.03 -12.25
CA GLU A 36 10.54 -22.24 -11.74
C GLU A 36 9.51 -22.25 -12.86
N ILE A 37 9.62 -21.31 -13.80
CA ILE A 37 8.75 -21.25 -14.98
C ILE A 37 8.88 -22.54 -15.79
N GLN A 38 10.10 -23.00 -16.08
CA GLN A 38 10.32 -24.21 -16.87
C GLN A 38 9.79 -25.46 -16.16
N LYS A 39 9.88 -25.50 -14.82
CA LYS A 39 9.34 -26.60 -14.02
C LYS A 39 7.82 -26.61 -14.01
N GLN A 40 7.19 -25.44 -13.90
CA GLN A 40 5.73 -25.32 -13.84
C GLN A 40 5.08 -25.43 -15.23
N PHE A 41 5.74 -24.90 -16.26
CA PHE A 41 5.26 -24.86 -17.64
C PHE A 41 6.37 -25.31 -18.61
N PRO A 42 6.56 -26.63 -18.77
CA PRO A 42 7.62 -27.17 -19.62
C PRO A 42 7.56 -26.70 -21.09
N TRP A 43 6.37 -26.32 -21.54
CA TRP A 43 6.06 -25.87 -22.90
C TRP A 43 6.44 -24.41 -23.19
N ILE A 44 6.71 -23.56 -22.18
CA ILE A 44 6.93 -22.12 -22.40
C ILE A 44 8.15 -21.86 -23.28
N LYS A 45 9.23 -22.62 -23.11
CA LYS A 45 10.46 -22.44 -23.90
C LYS A 45 10.21 -22.70 -25.39
N GLU A 46 9.52 -23.79 -25.70
CA GLU A 46 9.17 -24.15 -27.08
C GLU A 46 8.20 -23.11 -27.66
N ALA A 47 7.13 -22.78 -26.93
CA ALA A 47 6.12 -21.80 -27.34
C ALA A 47 6.74 -20.43 -27.64
N THR A 48 7.69 -19.98 -26.81
CA THR A 48 8.42 -18.72 -27.00
C THR A 48 9.22 -18.74 -28.31
N SER A 49 9.96 -19.81 -28.58
CA SER A 49 10.75 -19.92 -29.82
C SER A 49 9.87 -19.94 -31.07
N GLU A 50 8.71 -20.61 -31.02
CA GLU A 50 7.72 -20.60 -32.10
C GLU A 50 7.16 -19.19 -32.34
N LEU A 51 6.76 -18.49 -31.27
CA LEU A 51 6.23 -17.13 -31.33
C LEU A 51 7.25 -16.13 -31.88
N GLU A 52 8.51 -16.21 -31.45
CA GLU A 52 9.58 -15.36 -31.96
C GLU A 52 9.76 -15.54 -33.46
N LYS A 53 9.88 -16.77 -33.94
CA LYS A 53 10.03 -17.05 -35.38
C LYS A 53 8.85 -16.49 -36.19
N GLU A 54 7.63 -16.74 -35.74
CA GLU A 54 6.42 -16.31 -36.45
C GLU A 54 6.25 -14.80 -36.48
N LEU A 55 6.38 -14.14 -35.32
CA LEU A 55 6.11 -12.71 -35.21
C LEU A 55 7.25 -11.86 -35.77
N ILE A 56 8.50 -12.33 -35.73
CA ILE A 56 9.62 -11.67 -36.41
C ILE A 56 9.48 -11.78 -37.92
N ALA A 57 9.05 -12.93 -38.44
CA ALA A 57 8.73 -13.05 -39.87
C ALA A 57 7.59 -12.10 -40.30
N LYS A 58 6.65 -11.80 -39.40
CA LYS A 58 5.50 -10.91 -39.66
C LYS A 58 5.82 -9.42 -39.52
N TYR A 59 6.57 -9.02 -38.49
CA TYR A 59 6.78 -7.62 -38.11
C TYR A 59 8.19 -7.10 -38.39
N GLY A 60 9.15 -7.99 -38.68
CA GLY A 60 10.52 -7.66 -39.03
C GLY A 60 11.51 -7.74 -37.87
N GLU A 61 12.79 -7.79 -38.24
CA GLU A 61 13.92 -8.01 -37.33
C GLU A 61 14.12 -6.86 -36.32
N THR A 62 13.69 -5.64 -36.66
CA THR A 62 13.76 -4.47 -35.77
C THR A 62 12.95 -4.65 -34.48
N GLU A 63 11.93 -5.51 -34.50
CA GLU A 63 11.05 -5.75 -33.36
C GLU A 63 11.51 -6.89 -32.44
N ARG A 64 12.55 -7.64 -32.83
CA ARG A 64 13.04 -8.82 -32.10
C ARG A 64 13.26 -8.54 -30.61
N SER A 65 14.05 -7.52 -30.28
CA SER A 65 14.42 -7.21 -28.89
C SER A 65 13.19 -6.90 -28.03
N ARG A 66 12.19 -6.19 -28.59
CA ARG A 66 10.94 -5.86 -27.89
C ARG A 66 10.08 -7.09 -27.69
N LEU A 67 9.98 -7.94 -28.70
CA LEU A 67 9.22 -9.17 -28.65
C LEU A 67 9.79 -10.16 -27.63
N GLU A 68 11.09 -10.45 -27.71
CA GLU A 68 11.79 -11.37 -26.81
C GLU A 68 11.64 -10.92 -25.35
N ARG A 69 11.85 -9.63 -25.09
CA ARG A 69 11.63 -9.02 -23.77
C ARG A 69 10.17 -9.17 -23.33
N GLY A 70 9.23 -8.86 -24.21
CA GLY A 70 7.80 -8.92 -23.93
C GLY A 70 7.32 -10.32 -23.56
N ILE A 71 7.67 -11.32 -24.37
CA ILE A 71 7.30 -12.72 -24.10
C ILE A 71 7.92 -13.20 -22.79
N LYS A 72 9.19 -12.87 -22.54
CA LYS A 72 9.86 -13.20 -21.27
C LYS A 72 9.16 -12.56 -20.06
N GLN A 73 8.75 -11.30 -20.17
CA GLN A 73 7.98 -10.61 -19.12
C GLN A 73 6.61 -11.27 -18.90
N VAL A 74 5.89 -11.65 -19.95
CA VAL A 74 4.59 -12.35 -19.80
C VAL A 74 4.80 -13.72 -19.15
N ALA A 75 5.77 -14.51 -19.62
CA ALA A 75 6.08 -15.83 -19.08
C ALA A 75 6.42 -15.79 -17.59
N SER A 76 7.10 -14.75 -17.10
CA SER A 76 7.48 -14.66 -15.69
C SER A 76 6.35 -14.31 -14.73
N PHE A 77 5.21 -13.84 -15.24
CA PHE A 77 4.00 -13.59 -14.44
C PHE A 77 2.88 -14.60 -14.73
N TRP A 78 3.09 -15.54 -15.65
CA TRP A 78 2.10 -16.54 -16.03
C TRP A 78 1.89 -17.56 -14.90
N ARG A 79 0.64 -17.87 -14.62
CA ARG A 79 0.20 -18.85 -13.61
C ARG A 79 -0.73 -19.87 -14.26
N SER A 80 -1.01 -20.96 -13.53
CA SER A 80 -1.82 -22.05 -14.08
C SER A 80 -3.26 -21.60 -14.37
N GLU A 81 -3.80 -20.65 -13.59
CA GLU A 81 -5.11 -20.04 -13.87
C GLU A 81 -5.14 -19.16 -15.15
N ASP A 82 -3.98 -18.81 -15.71
CA ASP A 82 -3.91 -17.92 -16.86
C ASP A 82 -4.16 -18.62 -18.20
N GLY A 83 -4.00 -19.94 -18.25
CA GLY A 83 -4.20 -20.76 -19.44
C GLY A 83 -3.01 -21.64 -19.79
N ASP A 84 -3.25 -22.52 -20.76
CA ASP A 84 -2.28 -23.47 -21.32
C ASP A 84 -1.42 -22.85 -22.45
N LYS A 85 -0.69 -23.71 -23.17
CA LYS A 85 0.20 -23.32 -24.27
C LYS A 85 -0.57 -22.56 -25.35
N GLU A 86 -1.74 -23.05 -25.72
CA GLU A 86 -2.59 -22.51 -26.77
C GLU A 86 -3.12 -21.12 -26.39
N VAL A 87 -3.59 -20.95 -25.16
CA VAL A 87 -4.03 -19.64 -24.64
C VAL A 87 -2.86 -18.65 -24.58
N PHE A 88 -1.69 -19.08 -24.12
CA PHE A 88 -0.50 -18.24 -24.07
C PHE A 88 -0.07 -17.77 -25.48
N GLN A 89 0.04 -18.68 -26.43
CA GLN A 89 0.42 -18.35 -27.81
C GLN A 89 -0.61 -17.47 -28.50
N GLY A 90 -1.90 -17.80 -28.36
CA GLY A 90 -2.99 -17.00 -28.89
C GLY A 90 -2.95 -15.58 -28.32
N PHE A 91 -2.75 -15.46 -27.00
CA PHE A 91 -2.62 -14.17 -26.34
C PHE A 91 -1.49 -13.31 -26.94
N VAL A 92 -0.27 -13.85 -27.04
CA VAL A 92 0.89 -13.10 -27.56
C VAL A 92 0.65 -12.67 -29.00
N LYS A 93 0.18 -13.57 -29.86
CA LYS A 93 -0.07 -13.29 -31.29
C LYS A 93 -1.11 -12.18 -31.48
N SER A 94 -2.15 -12.17 -30.65
CA SER A 94 -3.24 -11.18 -30.75
C SER A 94 -2.88 -9.82 -30.14
N ASN A 95 -1.99 -9.79 -29.14
CA ASN A 95 -1.78 -8.58 -28.32
C ASN A 95 -0.40 -7.92 -28.51
N PHE A 96 0.50 -8.51 -29.30
CA PHE A 96 1.76 -7.85 -29.63
C PHE A 96 1.54 -6.71 -30.65
N ALA A 97 1.85 -5.47 -30.24
CA ALA A 97 1.75 -4.27 -31.05
C ALA A 97 2.97 -4.13 -31.97
N GLY A 98 3.03 -4.96 -33.02
CA GLY A 98 4.22 -5.13 -33.87
C GLY A 98 4.57 -3.97 -34.82
N ASN A 99 3.97 -2.79 -34.68
CA ASN A 99 4.43 -1.56 -35.34
C ASN A 99 4.25 -0.35 -34.41
N LYS A 100 4.88 0.77 -34.78
CA LYS A 100 4.90 1.99 -33.98
C LYS A 100 3.51 2.59 -33.78
N GLU A 101 2.70 2.62 -34.84
CA GLU A 101 1.36 3.22 -34.81
C GLU A 101 0.45 2.50 -33.82
N THR A 102 0.47 1.16 -33.84
CA THR A 102 -0.32 0.32 -32.92
C THR A 102 0.19 0.46 -31.48
N LEU A 103 1.51 0.53 -31.29
CA LEU A 103 2.10 0.74 -29.96
C LEU A 103 1.69 2.10 -29.38
N ASP A 104 1.72 3.16 -30.18
CA ASP A 104 1.35 4.50 -29.76
C ASP A 104 -0.14 4.59 -29.42
N GLN A 105 -1.01 3.93 -30.21
CA GLN A 105 -2.44 3.81 -29.90
C GLN A 105 -2.70 3.00 -28.63
N LEU A 106 -1.99 1.88 -28.44
CA LEU A 106 -2.10 1.06 -27.25
C LEU A 106 -1.77 1.88 -26.01
N PHE A 107 -0.63 2.57 -26.01
CA PHE A 107 -0.22 3.43 -24.91
C PHE A 107 -1.28 4.50 -24.62
N LYS A 108 -1.72 5.24 -25.64
CA LYS A 108 -2.66 6.36 -25.46
C LYS A 108 -3.99 5.90 -24.86
N ARG A 109 -4.51 4.75 -25.29
CA ARG A 109 -5.74 4.19 -24.72
C ARG A 109 -5.56 3.72 -23.29
N PHE A 110 -4.42 3.11 -22.96
CA PHE A 110 -4.10 2.75 -21.58
C PHE A 110 -3.96 3.98 -20.68
N GLU A 111 -3.26 5.02 -21.15
CA GLU A 111 -3.13 6.30 -20.44
C GLU A 111 -4.51 6.88 -20.11
N GLN A 112 -5.38 7.05 -21.11
CA GLN A 112 -6.73 7.59 -20.92
C GLN A 112 -7.59 6.75 -19.97
N ASN A 113 -7.60 5.42 -20.15
CA ASN A 113 -8.43 4.54 -19.33
C ASN A 113 -7.94 4.46 -17.89
N LEU A 114 -6.62 4.43 -17.68
CA LEU A 114 -6.04 4.41 -16.34
C LEU A 114 -6.22 5.74 -15.61
N GLU A 115 -6.15 6.87 -16.33
CA GLU A 115 -6.43 8.18 -15.76
C GLU A 115 -7.87 8.26 -15.21
N GLN A 116 -8.85 7.78 -15.98
CA GLN A 116 -10.25 7.74 -15.51
C GLN A 116 -10.42 6.77 -14.34
N LEU A 117 -9.84 5.58 -14.43
CA LEU A 117 -9.92 4.58 -13.36
C LEU A 117 -9.33 5.12 -12.05
N ASP A 118 -8.09 5.62 -12.09
CA ASP A 118 -7.40 6.11 -10.90
C ASP A 118 -8.10 7.35 -10.32
N GLY A 119 -8.59 8.25 -11.18
CA GLY A 119 -9.38 9.41 -10.77
C GLY A 119 -10.65 9.03 -10.01
N HIS A 120 -11.44 8.09 -10.53
CA HIS A 120 -12.67 7.65 -9.87
C HIS A 120 -12.42 6.80 -8.62
N MET A 121 -11.38 5.97 -8.59
CA MET A 121 -11.01 5.24 -7.38
C MET A 121 -10.59 6.21 -6.26
N HIS A 122 -9.86 7.27 -6.61
CA HIS A 122 -9.51 8.32 -5.67
C HIS A 122 -10.74 9.11 -5.19
N GLU A 123 -11.66 9.44 -6.10
CA GLU A 123 -12.92 10.11 -5.77
C GLU A 123 -13.76 9.30 -4.76
N ILE A 124 -13.97 8.00 -5.03
CA ILE A 124 -14.69 7.10 -4.12
C ILE A 124 -14.00 7.02 -2.76
N ASN A 125 -12.68 6.83 -2.76
CA ASN A 125 -11.92 6.72 -1.51
C ASN A 125 -12.02 8.01 -0.68
N ARG A 126 -11.91 9.18 -1.31
CA ARG A 126 -12.08 10.47 -0.65
C ARG A 126 -13.47 10.61 -0.02
N GLU A 127 -14.52 10.25 -0.77
CA GLU A 127 -15.90 10.36 -0.27
C GLU A 127 -16.16 9.42 0.91
N PHE A 128 -15.67 8.18 0.84
CA PHE A 128 -15.81 7.20 1.92
C PHE A 128 -15.14 7.62 3.23
N ARG A 129 -14.15 8.50 3.15
CA ARG A 129 -13.41 9.03 4.30
C ARG A 129 -13.90 10.39 4.78
N ASN A 130 -14.91 10.97 4.14
CA ASN A 130 -15.35 12.33 4.42
C ASN A 130 -15.76 12.52 5.89
N GLN A 131 -16.56 11.58 6.42
CA GLN A 131 -17.03 11.62 7.81
C GLN A 131 -15.89 11.41 8.82
N SER A 132 -14.87 10.60 8.50
CA SER A 132 -13.75 10.33 9.40
C SER A 132 -12.70 11.44 9.38
N ASP A 133 -12.47 12.03 8.21
CA ASP A 133 -11.36 12.94 7.97
C ASP A 133 -11.75 14.42 8.17
N LEU A 134 -13.04 14.77 8.04
CA LEU A 134 -13.55 16.14 8.24
C LEU A 134 -14.36 16.30 9.53
N ASP A 135 -14.38 17.52 10.07
CA ASP A 135 -15.20 17.89 11.24
C ASP A 135 -16.65 18.19 10.84
N VAL A 136 -17.35 17.16 10.33
CA VAL A 136 -18.72 17.26 9.77
C VAL A 136 -19.78 16.55 10.63
N GLY A 137 -19.40 16.00 11.78
CA GLY A 137 -20.34 15.41 12.73
C GLY A 137 -19.73 14.32 13.60
N ALA A 138 -20.60 13.57 14.27
CA ALA A 138 -20.17 12.40 15.03
C ALA A 138 -19.76 11.28 14.07
N ILE A 139 -18.64 10.61 14.37
CA ILE A 139 -18.18 9.41 13.66
C ILE A 139 -18.90 8.20 14.25
N MET A 140 -19.51 7.38 13.39
CA MET A 140 -20.17 6.13 13.75
C MET A 140 -19.31 4.93 13.31
N SER A 141 -19.63 3.75 13.82
CA SER A 141 -18.83 2.55 13.56
C SER A 141 -18.77 2.13 12.08
N PHE A 142 -19.79 2.48 11.28
CA PHE A 142 -19.77 2.19 9.84
C PHE A 142 -18.95 3.21 9.05
N ASP A 143 -18.75 4.42 9.56
CA ASP A 143 -17.89 5.42 8.91
C ASP A 143 -16.45 4.94 8.91
N ASP A 144 -16.00 4.33 10.01
CA ASP A 144 -14.70 3.64 10.07
C ASP A 144 -14.59 2.51 9.04
N MET A 145 -15.68 1.77 8.81
CA MET A 145 -15.70 0.69 7.81
C MET A 145 -15.58 1.24 6.38
N PHE A 146 -16.25 2.35 6.08
CA PHE A 146 -16.09 3.05 4.80
C PHE A 146 -14.66 3.61 4.66
N ALA A 147 -14.15 4.26 5.70
CA ALA A 147 -12.81 4.85 5.68
C ALA A 147 -11.69 3.80 5.50
N GLY A 148 -11.91 2.59 5.99
CA GLY A 148 -11.00 1.44 5.84
C GLY A 148 -11.17 0.62 4.57
N TYR A 149 -12.11 0.97 3.69
CA TYR A 149 -12.31 0.27 2.44
C TYR A 149 -11.46 0.87 1.31
N ASP A 150 -10.62 0.05 0.68
CA ASP A 150 -9.90 0.42 -0.54
C ASP A 150 -10.68 -0.02 -1.80
N PRO A 151 -11.30 0.92 -2.54
CA PRO A 151 -12.04 0.60 -3.75
C PRO A 151 -11.16 0.05 -4.87
N SER A 152 -9.84 0.29 -4.81
CA SER A 152 -8.88 -0.14 -5.83
C SER A 152 -8.21 -1.49 -5.54
N ALA A 153 -8.51 -2.11 -4.39
CA ALA A 153 -7.79 -3.29 -3.90
C ALA A 153 -7.71 -4.47 -4.90
N HIS A 154 -8.74 -4.61 -5.74
CA HIS A 154 -8.86 -5.67 -6.74
C HIS A 154 -8.31 -5.33 -8.12
N VAL A 155 -8.04 -4.05 -8.41
CA VAL A 155 -7.77 -3.58 -9.78
C VAL A 155 -6.63 -4.34 -10.45
N ILE A 156 -5.48 -4.47 -9.78
CA ILE A 156 -4.31 -5.15 -10.37
C ILE A 156 -4.58 -6.65 -10.55
N ASP A 157 -5.17 -7.29 -9.55
CA ASP A 157 -5.50 -8.72 -9.57
C ASP A 157 -6.43 -9.03 -10.77
N ASP A 158 -7.47 -8.22 -10.96
CA ASP A 158 -8.42 -8.38 -12.06
C ASP A 158 -7.80 -8.04 -13.42
N PHE A 159 -6.85 -7.09 -13.48
CA PHE A 159 -6.11 -6.77 -14.70
C PHE A 159 -5.20 -7.92 -15.16
N PHE A 160 -4.68 -8.73 -14.24
CA PHE A 160 -4.00 -9.97 -14.61
C PHE A 160 -5.00 -11.04 -15.08
N LYS A 161 -6.13 -11.22 -14.38
CA LYS A 161 -7.17 -12.20 -14.76
C LYS A 161 -7.74 -11.92 -16.15
N ASN A 162 -8.03 -10.67 -16.47
CA ASN A 162 -8.59 -10.27 -17.77
C ASN A 162 -7.52 -9.97 -18.85
N LYS A 163 -6.24 -10.18 -18.53
CA LYS A 163 -5.07 -10.02 -19.41
C LYS A 163 -4.64 -8.60 -19.79
N LEU A 164 -5.28 -7.54 -19.27
CA LEU A 164 -4.82 -6.16 -19.49
C LEU A 164 -3.39 -5.93 -19.01
N ALA A 165 -3.04 -6.46 -17.83
CA ALA A 165 -1.69 -6.36 -17.29
C ALA A 165 -0.67 -7.05 -18.21
N PHE A 166 -1.01 -8.25 -18.71
CA PHE A 166 -0.17 -8.98 -19.65
C PHE A 166 0.01 -8.22 -20.96
N THR A 167 -1.02 -7.53 -21.46
CA THR A 167 -0.91 -6.72 -22.69
C THR A 167 0.08 -5.58 -22.51
N VAL A 168 0.10 -4.95 -21.33
CA VAL A 168 1.08 -3.89 -21.02
C VAL A 168 2.49 -4.46 -20.96
N ILE A 169 2.75 -5.49 -20.16
CA ILE A 169 4.11 -6.03 -20.00
C ILE A 169 4.58 -6.82 -21.24
N LEU A 170 3.69 -7.20 -22.15
CA LEU A 170 4.11 -7.72 -23.46
C LEU A 170 4.75 -6.62 -24.32
N ASN A 171 4.23 -5.40 -24.24
CA ASN A 171 4.56 -4.34 -25.20
C ASN A 171 5.54 -3.28 -24.64
N PHE A 172 5.56 -3.07 -23.33
CA PHE A 172 6.34 -2.01 -22.68
C PHE A 172 7.40 -2.57 -21.71
N PRO A 173 8.54 -1.88 -21.52
CA PRO A 173 9.65 -2.37 -20.72
C PRO A 173 9.37 -2.33 -19.22
N LEU A 174 9.45 -3.49 -18.56
CA LEU A 174 9.44 -3.57 -17.11
C LEU A 174 10.85 -3.35 -16.57
N THR A 175 11.20 -2.08 -16.35
CA THR A 175 12.56 -1.70 -15.94
C THR A 175 12.80 -1.87 -14.45
N THR A 176 14.04 -2.21 -14.09
CA THR A 176 14.47 -2.34 -12.70
C THR A 176 14.75 -0.98 -12.06
N LEU A 177 14.95 -0.94 -10.74
CA LEU A 177 15.43 0.28 -10.09
C LEU A 177 16.83 0.66 -10.59
N ASP A 178 17.73 -0.31 -10.73
CA ASP A 178 19.10 -0.08 -11.17
C ASP A 178 19.16 0.57 -12.56
N GLN A 179 18.43 0.02 -13.54
CA GLN A 179 18.32 0.60 -14.89
C GLN A 179 17.80 2.04 -14.86
N ARG A 180 16.81 2.33 -14.00
CA ARG A 180 16.26 3.69 -13.86
C ARG A 180 17.27 4.67 -13.27
N LEU A 181 18.15 4.20 -12.40
CA LEU A 181 19.19 5.04 -11.80
C LEU A 181 20.36 5.26 -12.76
N THR A 182 20.74 4.26 -13.55
CA THR A 182 21.94 4.30 -14.41
C THR A 182 21.67 4.80 -15.82
N GLU A 183 20.48 4.53 -16.38
CA GLU A 183 20.12 4.86 -17.77
C GLU A 183 19.05 5.94 -17.86
N GLY A 184 18.29 6.18 -16.79
CA GLY A 184 17.09 7.02 -16.80
C GLY A 184 17.31 8.48 -17.21
N GLU A 185 18.52 9.02 -17.03
CA GLU A 185 18.88 10.37 -17.50
C GLU A 185 18.87 10.49 -19.04
N LYS A 186 19.06 9.37 -19.75
CA LYS A 186 19.08 9.32 -21.21
C LYS A 186 17.69 9.08 -21.81
N TRP A 187 16.72 8.70 -20.98
CA TRP A 187 15.37 8.39 -21.43
C TRP A 187 14.59 9.66 -21.72
N SER A 188 13.95 9.66 -22.88
CA SER A 188 12.93 10.63 -23.23
C SER A 188 11.74 10.57 -22.27
N ARG A 189 10.92 11.64 -22.28
CA ARG A 189 9.65 11.67 -21.55
C ARG A 189 8.75 10.46 -21.90
N ARG A 190 8.78 10.02 -23.16
CA ARG A 190 7.98 8.88 -23.63
C ARG A 190 8.46 7.56 -23.02
N GLU A 191 9.76 7.30 -23.01
CA GLU A 191 10.35 6.11 -22.41
C GLU A 191 10.07 6.04 -20.89
N TRP A 192 10.15 7.17 -20.20
CA TRP A 192 9.72 7.25 -18.80
C TRP A 192 8.26 6.91 -18.60
N ALA A 193 7.37 7.39 -19.47
CA ALA A 193 5.95 7.12 -19.38
C ALA A 193 5.64 5.63 -19.63
N GLU A 194 6.28 5.01 -20.61
CA GLU A 194 6.17 3.57 -20.89
C GLU A 194 6.70 2.71 -19.73
N ALA A 195 7.85 3.08 -19.16
CA ALA A 195 8.41 2.40 -17.99
C ALA A 195 7.47 2.51 -16.78
N ARG A 196 6.84 3.67 -16.55
CA ARG A 196 5.85 3.86 -15.46
C ARG A 196 4.59 3.06 -15.69
N LEU A 197 4.09 3.00 -16.93
CA LEU A 197 2.95 2.18 -17.30
C LEU A 197 3.21 0.70 -17.00
N ALA A 198 4.36 0.16 -17.44
CA ALA A 198 4.72 -1.23 -17.15
C ALA A 198 4.97 -1.48 -15.65
N GLN A 199 5.62 -0.53 -14.95
CA GLN A 199 5.93 -0.65 -13.52
C GLN A 199 4.70 -0.93 -12.66
N ARG A 200 3.52 -0.41 -13.05
CA ARG A 200 2.25 -0.70 -12.38
C ARG A 200 1.97 -2.20 -12.24
N PHE A 201 2.46 -3.01 -13.17
CA PHE A 201 2.27 -4.46 -13.23
C PHE A 201 3.55 -5.23 -12.88
N SER A 202 4.48 -4.60 -12.15
CA SER A 202 5.71 -5.25 -11.67
C SER A 202 5.51 -6.32 -10.60
N LYS A 203 4.29 -6.41 -10.06
CA LYS A 203 3.90 -7.39 -9.06
C LYS A 203 2.45 -7.83 -9.26
N ARG A 204 2.16 -9.09 -8.93
CA ARG A 204 0.81 -9.67 -8.95
C ARG A 204 0.34 -9.95 -7.54
N ILE A 205 0.10 -8.88 -6.78
CA ILE A 205 -0.35 -8.94 -5.39
C ILE A 205 -1.83 -9.34 -5.35
N PRO A 206 -2.22 -10.39 -4.60
CA PRO A 206 -3.62 -10.75 -4.44
C PRO A 206 -4.43 -9.62 -3.81
N SER A 207 -5.66 -9.47 -4.27
CA SER A 207 -6.60 -8.47 -3.76
C SER A 207 -6.86 -8.56 -2.26
N SER A 208 -6.91 -9.78 -1.71
CA SER A 208 -7.04 -10.00 -0.25
C SER A 208 -5.93 -9.33 0.56
N VAL A 209 -4.69 -9.33 0.05
CA VAL A 209 -3.55 -8.68 0.72
C VAL A 209 -3.72 -7.16 0.71
N ASN A 210 -4.19 -6.59 -0.40
CA ASN A 210 -4.45 -5.15 -0.48
C ASN A 210 -5.58 -4.73 0.48
N LEU A 211 -6.66 -5.53 0.57
CA LEU A 211 -7.74 -5.31 1.53
C LEU A 211 -7.23 -5.36 2.98
N ASP A 212 -6.38 -6.32 3.32
CA ASP A 212 -5.80 -6.43 4.67
C ASP A 212 -4.89 -5.22 4.99
N ILE A 213 -4.10 -4.75 4.02
CA ILE A 213 -3.28 -3.53 4.16
C ILE A 213 -4.17 -2.31 4.40
N ALA A 214 -5.25 -2.14 3.62
CA ALA A 214 -6.18 -1.02 3.76
C ALA A 214 -6.83 -1.00 5.15
N LYS A 215 -7.31 -2.17 5.58
CA LYS A 215 -7.88 -2.36 6.93
C LYS A 215 -6.88 -2.02 8.03
N ALA A 216 -5.68 -2.57 7.98
CA ALA A 216 -4.64 -2.31 8.98
C ALA A 216 -4.23 -0.84 9.03
N SER A 217 -4.21 -0.16 7.87
CA SER A 217 -3.87 1.26 7.77
C SER A 217 -4.94 2.13 8.41
N SER A 218 -6.21 1.86 8.13
CA SER A 218 -7.35 2.56 8.74
C SER A 218 -7.44 2.33 10.25
N GLU A 219 -7.22 1.10 10.72
CA GLU A 219 -7.16 0.81 12.16
C GLU A 219 -6.04 1.60 12.86
N GLY A 220 -4.88 1.75 12.21
CA GLY A 220 -3.77 2.57 12.69
C GLY A 220 -4.10 4.07 12.70
N GLU A 221 -4.74 4.58 11.66
CA GLU A 221 -5.17 5.98 11.57
C GLU A 221 -6.19 6.32 12.66
N ARG A 222 -7.15 5.42 12.93
CA ARG A 222 -8.10 5.58 14.04
C ARG A 222 -7.40 5.61 15.39
N TYR A 223 -6.46 4.70 15.64
CA TYR A 223 -5.67 4.75 16.87
C TYR A 223 -4.97 6.11 17.03
N ILE A 224 -4.42 6.66 15.94
CA ILE A 224 -3.75 7.96 15.97
C ILE A 224 -4.73 9.11 16.24
N SER A 225 -5.91 9.11 15.62
CA SER A 225 -6.92 10.17 15.72
C SER A 225 -7.67 10.17 17.06
N GLU A 226 -7.83 9.00 17.68
CA GLU A 226 -8.50 8.86 18.96
C GLU A 226 -7.56 9.07 20.16
N TYR A 227 -6.24 8.95 19.97
CA TYR A 227 -5.27 9.08 21.06
C TYR A 227 -5.04 10.55 21.48
N ASN A 228 -5.98 11.04 22.29
CA ASN A 228 -6.06 12.43 22.72
C ASN A 228 -5.68 12.62 24.19
N ILE A 229 -5.03 13.75 24.48
CA ILE A 229 -4.84 14.24 25.84
C ILE A 229 -5.76 15.42 26.08
N TRP A 230 -6.55 15.33 27.13
CA TRP A 230 -7.42 16.41 27.61
C TRP A 230 -6.61 17.41 28.42
N MET A 231 -5.85 18.25 27.71
CA MET A 231 -4.91 19.23 28.28
C MET A 231 -5.54 20.11 29.36
N HIS A 232 -6.81 20.48 29.19
CA HIS A 232 -7.52 21.32 30.15
C HIS A 232 -7.67 20.70 31.54
N HIS A 233 -7.51 19.38 31.71
CA HIS A 233 -7.49 18.70 33.01
C HIS A 233 -6.11 18.67 33.68
N LEU A 234 -5.05 19.04 32.96
CA LEU A 234 -3.70 19.10 33.52
C LEU A 234 -3.58 20.30 34.45
N VAL A 235 -2.99 20.05 35.62
CA VAL A 235 -2.67 21.05 36.63
C VAL A 235 -1.17 21.06 36.90
N ASP A 236 -0.67 22.20 37.33
CA ASP A 236 0.72 22.34 37.76
C ASP A 236 0.94 21.85 39.21
N ASP A 237 2.16 22.01 39.72
CA ASP A 237 2.53 21.59 41.08
C ASP A 237 1.76 22.37 42.19
N LYS A 238 1.04 23.44 41.83
CA LYS A 238 0.17 24.24 42.70
C LYS A 238 -1.33 23.91 42.52
N SER A 239 -1.66 22.89 41.74
CA SER A 239 -3.04 22.55 41.34
C SER A 239 -3.74 23.62 40.49
N GLU A 240 -2.99 24.50 39.82
CA GLU A 240 -3.53 25.52 38.93
C GLU A 240 -3.65 24.99 37.49
N ARG A 241 -4.75 25.35 36.81
CA ARG A 241 -4.94 25.00 35.40
C ARG A 241 -4.20 25.99 34.50
N ILE A 242 -3.25 25.48 33.73
CA ILE A 242 -2.40 26.30 32.84
C ILE A 242 -2.84 26.23 31.37
N PHE A 243 -3.73 25.28 31.02
CA PHE A 243 -4.26 25.12 29.66
C PHE A 243 -5.70 25.65 29.55
N PRO A 244 -6.09 26.24 28.40
CA PRO A 244 -7.45 26.70 28.16
C PRO A 244 -8.50 25.61 28.35
N SER A 245 -9.71 26.01 28.75
CA SER A 245 -10.85 25.11 28.83
C SER A 245 -11.12 24.43 27.48
N LYS A 246 -11.55 23.16 27.53
CA LYS A 246 -11.84 22.30 26.36
C LYS A 246 -10.63 21.97 25.47
N LEU A 247 -9.41 22.39 25.81
CA LEU A 247 -8.24 22.02 25.02
C LEU A 247 -8.03 20.50 25.09
N ARG A 248 -8.07 19.88 23.91
CA ARG A 248 -7.81 18.47 23.63
C ARG A 248 -6.80 18.41 22.50
N LEU A 249 -5.69 17.70 22.71
CA LEU A 249 -4.62 17.61 21.72
C LEU A 249 -4.42 16.16 21.29
N LEU A 250 -4.30 15.92 19.99
CA LEU A 250 -3.82 14.64 19.46
C LEU A 250 -2.38 14.43 19.92
N SER A 251 -2.13 13.30 20.58
CA SER A 251 -0.83 12.99 21.17
C SER A 251 0.27 12.87 20.10
N HIS A 252 -0.11 12.42 18.90
CA HIS A 252 0.81 12.17 17.79
C HIS A 252 1.22 13.44 17.03
N TRP A 253 0.39 14.49 17.03
CA TRP A 253 0.60 15.68 16.18
C TRP A 253 0.54 16.97 16.98
N ASN A 254 -0.58 17.23 17.66
CA ASN A 254 -0.84 18.54 18.24
C ASN A 254 -0.01 18.83 19.50
N LEU A 255 0.47 17.82 20.22
CA LEU A 255 1.40 18.05 21.34
C LEU A 255 2.69 18.76 20.89
N ARG A 256 3.26 18.32 19.77
CA ARG A 256 4.47 18.93 19.20
C ARG A 256 4.19 20.37 18.80
N ASP A 257 3.04 20.61 18.18
CA ASP A 257 2.69 21.92 17.67
C ASP A 257 2.37 22.90 18.82
N GLU A 258 1.72 22.42 19.88
CA GLU A 258 1.53 23.18 21.13
C GLU A 258 2.88 23.52 21.79
N ILE A 259 3.83 22.57 21.88
CA ILE A 259 5.19 22.87 22.38
C ILE A 259 5.84 23.98 21.54
N LYS A 260 5.76 23.87 20.20
CA LYS A 260 6.34 24.86 19.28
C LYS A 260 5.72 26.25 19.47
N ALA A 261 4.40 26.34 19.58
CA ALA A 261 3.69 27.60 19.81
C ALA A 261 4.13 28.27 21.13
N ASN A 262 4.48 27.48 22.14
CA ASN A 262 4.98 28.00 23.41
C ASN A 262 6.45 28.49 23.36
N TYR A 263 7.22 28.27 22.27
CA TYR A 263 8.61 28.77 22.19
C TYR A 263 8.71 30.28 21.90
N SER A 264 7.72 30.87 21.22
CA SER A 264 7.71 32.30 20.93
C SER A 264 7.36 33.16 22.15
N ASP A 265 6.76 32.56 23.18
CA ASP A 265 6.41 33.23 24.43
C ASP A 265 7.53 33.06 25.47
N LYS A 266 8.07 34.19 25.95
CA LYS A 266 9.17 34.23 26.93
C LYS A 266 8.68 34.24 28.39
N GLY A 267 7.36 34.17 28.61
CA GLY A 267 6.77 34.16 29.94
C GLY A 267 6.98 32.85 30.71
N ALA A 268 6.99 32.93 32.05
CA ALA A 268 7.12 31.76 32.93
C ALA A 268 6.02 30.71 32.70
N THR A 269 4.82 31.14 32.28
CA THR A 269 3.68 30.28 31.95
C THR A 269 3.95 29.38 30.73
N ALA A 270 4.65 29.88 29.71
CA ALA A 270 4.97 29.10 28.51
C ALA A 270 5.95 27.97 28.83
N LEU A 271 6.97 28.24 29.64
CA LEU A 271 7.90 27.22 30.12
C LEU A 271 7.19 26.16 31.00
N ALA A 272 6.25 26.58 31.84
CA ALA A 272 5.46 25.67 32.66
C ALA A 272 4.58 24.73 31.81
N LYS A 273 3.94 25.25 30.75
CA LYS A 273 3.19 24.44 29.78
C LYS A 273 4.08 23.41 29.08
N GLN A 274 5.26 23.83 28.60
CA GLN A 274 6.21 22.92 27.95
C GLN A 274 6.65 21.79 28.88
N LYS A 275 7.03 22.10 30.13
CA LYS A 275 7.41 21.10 31.14
C LYS A 275 6.25 20.16 31.48
N THR A 276 5.03 20.68 31.56
CA THR A 276 3.85 19.86 31.83
C THR A 276 3.57 18.89 30.68
N ILE A 277 3.67 19.35 29.43
CA ILE A 277 3.56 18.47 28.26
C ILE A 277 4.67 17.40 28.27
N GLN A 278 5.92 17.78 28.57
CA GLN A 278 7.03 16.83 28.68
C GLN A 278 6.72 15.72 29.69
N ARG A 279 6.24 16.06 30.89
CA ARG A 279 5.87 15.09 31.93
C ARG A 279 4.76 14.13 31.47
N VAL A 280 3.81 14.60 30.66
CA VAL A 280 2.77 13.75 30.08
C VAL A 280 3.35 12.79 29.03
N MET A 281 4.33 13.24 28.24
CA MET A 281 4.96 12.43 27.18
C MET A 281 5.92 11.35 27.72
N GLU A 282 6.56 11.55 28.87
CA GLU A 282 7.52 10.62 29.46
C GLU A 282 6.98 9.19 29.65
N PRO A 283 5.82 8.97 30.32
CA PRO A 283 5.25 7.62 30.46
C PRO A 283 4.79 7.04 29.11
N MET A 284 4.29 7.87 28.18
CA MET A 284 3.90 7.41 26.83
C MET A 284 5.07 6.78 26.07
N LYS A 285 6.26 7.39 26.15
CA LYS A 285 7.48 6.83 25.54
C LYS A 285 7.86 5.48 26.16
N LEU A 286 7.64 5.33 27.47
CA LEU A 286 7.97 4.11 28.19
C LEU A 286 7.04 2.95 27.79
N ASP A 287 5.75 3.22 27.62
CA ASP A 287 4.77 2.21 27.21
C ASP A 287 4.98 1.78 25.75
N GLN A 288 5.31 2.70 24.84
CA GLN A 288 5.69 2.37 23.47
C GLN A 288 6.94 1.49 23.41
N LEU A 289 7.94 1.77 24.25
CA LEU A 289 9.16 0.96 24.33
C LEU A 289 8.88 -0.45 24.87
N ARG A 290 8.00 -0.58 25.87
CA ARG A 290 7.59 -1.87 26.43
C ARG A 290 6.82 -2.72 25.40
N LEU A 291 5.90 -2.12 24.65
CA LEU A 291 5.19 -2.78 23.56
C LEU A 291 6.15 -3.29 22.47
N LYS A 292 7.15 -2.47 22.11
CA LYS A 292 8.17 -2.86 21.13
C LYS A 292 8.97 -4.09 21.60
N ILE A 293 9.43 -4.10 22.86
CA ILE A 293 10.16 -5.23 23.44
C ILE A 293 9.30 -6.50 23.47
N MET A 294 8.02 -6.37 23.86
CA MET A 294 7.10 -7.51 23.91
C MET A 294 6.82 -8.09 22.51
N MET A 295 6.62 -7.24 21.51
CA MET A 295 6.40 -7.67 20.12
C MET A 295 7.66 -8.33 19.52
N GLU A 296 8.85 -7.87 19.89
CA GLU A 296 10.13 -8.43 19.45
C GLU A 296 10.43 -9.78 20.11
N GLN A 297 9.94 -10.00 21.34
CA GLN A 297 9.96 -11.30 22.01
C GLN A 297 8.97 -12.30 21.40
N LEU A 298 7.78 -11.85 20.98
CA LEU A 298 6.77 -12.70 20.31
C LEU A 298 7.17 -13.10 18.87
N ARG A 299 8.17 -12.43 18.29
CA ARG A 299 8.71 -12.72 16.95
C ARG A 299 9.84 -13.75 16.94
N ARG A 300 10.36 -14.13 18.12
CA ARG A 300 11.38 -15.17 18.31
C ARG A 300 10.72 -16.49 18.69
#